data_AF-A0A933JJZ7-F1
#
_entry.id   AF-A0A933JJZ7-F1
#
_cell.length_a   1.000
_cell.length_b   1.000
_cell.length_c   1.000
_cell.angle_alpha   90.00
_cell.angle_beta   90.00
_cell.angle_gamma   90.00
#
_symmetry.space_group_name_H-M   'P 1'
#
loop_
_entity.id
_entity.type
_entity.pdbx_description
1 polymer ?
#
loop_
_entity_poly.entity_id
_entity_poly.type
_entity_poly.pdbx_seq_one_letter_code
_entity_poly.pdbx_strand_id
1 'polypeptide(L)'
;MSDEHKKAVVKTLLGALQASPVAKAVDSKAFIMAVHNSFDAMYANGTIDLDPLWAQLSPQGIDPDVAALFFKFEADLSKIPLKVKAPRALANLPPDQRRKLAGGRPASVAAPAAATPALSDVESQILVMLSTALRACPAGARISTGQLQAVVSSNYKSLFDGQTFKFDPVLEWLLAQPNVNEFDVYPGIVKFNHLLQERGLRMIEPRLKLSSAERAKSLAQAEPEHAKRPASTTTAPSQPNQVAAPTKPDAKKDRKIALLISFIAISLVCGALAFVMRPARPFDIVPLKGVFPIASGELVNGKLFGVLDEPAWKALPPEKKAEAVKALEALLRQSGQLKAGVTIRNGARKWVVFDVKGEKLSVEE
;
A
#
# COMPACT_ATOMS: atom_id res chain seq x y z
N MET A 1 14.43 7.40 17.54
CA MET A 1 14.23 6.17 16.74
C MET A 1 14.80 6.42 15.36
N SER A 2 15.51 5.47 14.74
CA SER A 2 16.02 5.69 13.37
C SER A 2 14.85 5.66 12.37
N ASP A 3 14.99 6.41 11.27
CA ASP A 3 14.01 6.41 10.17
C ASP A 3 13.76 5.00 9.60
N GLU A 4 14.75 4.12 9.71
CA GLU A 4 14.64 2.72 9.28
C GLU A 4 13.60 1.95 10.10
N HIS A 5 13.58 2.12 11.42
CA HIS A 5 12.58 1.45 12.25
C HIS A 5 11.18 2.00 11.98
N LYS A 6 11.04 3.31 11.74
CA LYS A 6 9.76 3.92 11.37
C LYS A 6 9.22 3.34 10.07
N LYS A 7 10.07 3.22 9.05
CA LYS A 7 9.73 2.57 7.77
C LYS A 7 9.35 1.10 7.95
N ALA A 8 10.07 0.36 8.79
CA ALA A 8 9.77 -1.05 9.05
C ALA A 8 8.38 -1.21 9.70
N VAL A 9 8.07 -0.40 10.72
CA VAL A 9 6.76 -0.42 11.40
C VAL A 9 5.63 -0.08 10.42
N VAL A 10 5.77 1.00 9.65
CA VAL A 10 4.76 1.42 8.65
C VAL A 10 4.52 0.31 7.62
N LYS A 11 5.60 -0.31 7.12
CA LYS A 11 5.51 -1.41 6.15
C LYS A 11 4.80 -2.63 6.75
N THR A 12 5.12 -2.99 7.98
CA THR A 12 4.49 -4.12 8.68
C THR A 12 3.01 -3.89 8.92
N LEU A 13 2.64 -2.71 9.44
CA LEU A 13 1.23 -2.34 9.66
C LEU A 13 0.44 -2.31 8.34
N LEU A 14 1.02 -1.74 7.27
CA LEU A 14 0.39 -1.71 5.97
C LEU A 14 0.19 -3.13 5.39
N GLY A 15 1.19 -3.99 5.50
CA GLY A 15 1.10 -5.38 5.04
C GLY A 15 0.01 -6.17 5.77
N ALA A 16 -0.10 -5.99 7.10
CA ALA A 16 -1.17 -6.60 7.87
C ALA A 16 -2.55 -6.04 7.51
N LEU A 17 -2.67 -4.73 7.27
CA LEU A 17 -3.91 -4.10 6.79
C LEU A 17 -4.33 -4.67 5.43
N GLN A 18 -3.42 -4.73 4.46
CA GLN A 18 -3.71 -5.23 3.11
C GLN A 18 -4.13 -6.70 3.11
N ALA A 19 -3.65 -7.49 4.07
CA ALA A 19 -4.00 -8.89 4.25
C ALA A 19 -5.25 -9.12 5.11
N SER A 20 -6.01 -8.06 5.44
CA SER A 20 -7.20 -8.14 6.30
C SER A 20 -8.48 -7.84 5.52
N PRO A 21 -9.65 -8.32 5.99
CA PRO A 21 -10.95 -8.00 5.37
C PRO A 21 -11.25 -6.50 5.34
N VAL A 22 -10.76 -5.74 6.32
CA VAL A 22 -10.92 -4.28 6.42
C VAL A 22 -10.10 -3.49 5.39
N ALA A 23 -9.21 -4.13 4.62
CA ALA A 23 -8.46 -3.48 3.53
C ALA A 23 -9.37 -2.76 2.51
N LYS A 24 -10.57 -3.30 2.27
CA LYS A 24 -11.53 -2.71 1.32
C LYS A 24 -12.23 -1.46 1.88
N ALA A 25 -12.35 -1.37 3.20
CA ALA A 25 -13.01 -0.27 3.87
C ALA A 25 -12.05 0.88 4.24
N VAL A 26 -10.75 0.58 4.39
CA VAL A 26 -9.72 1.53 4.81
C VAL A 26 -8.86 1.95 3.62
N ASP A 27 -8.85 3.25 3.32
CA ASP A 27 -7.94 3.79 2.32
C ASP A 27 -6.48 3.65 2.77
N SER A 28 -5.67 2.90 2.01
CA SER A 28 -4.28 2.60 2.37
C SER A 28 -3.43 3.85 2.50
N LYS A 29 -3.68 4.88 1.69
CA LYS A 29 -2.91 6.14 1.72
C LYS A 29 -3.26 6.95 2.98
N ALA A 30 -4.54 7.06 3.31
CA ALA A 30 -5.01 7.70 4.54
C ALA A 30 -4.48 6.96 5.77
N PHE A 31 -4.46 5.62 5.75
CA PHE A 31 -3.87 4.83 6.83
C PHE A 31 -2.37 5.09 6.99
N ILE A 32 -1.59 5.09 5.92
CA ILE A 32 -0.15 5.42 5.97
C ILE A 32 0.04 6.82 6.55
N MET A 33 -0.74 7.81 6.09
CA MET A 33 -0.67 9.17 6.62
C MET A 33 -1.02 9.24 8.10
N ALA A 34 -2.07 8.53 8.53
CA ALA A 34 -2.46 8.41 9.93
C ALA A 34 -1.32 7.83 10.79
N VAL A 35 -0.73 6.70 10.37
CA VAL A 35 0.40 6.09 11.08
C VAL A 35 1.59 7.06 11.11
N HIS A 36 1.91 7.75 10.02
CA HIS A 36 3.01 8.71 9.99
C HIS A 36 2.79 9.90 10.93
N ASN A 37 1.57 10.45 10.97
CA ASN A 37 1.20 11.61 11.77
C ASN A 37 1.10 11.26 13.26
N SER A 38 0.66 10.05 13.58
CA SER A 38 0.52 9.56 14.96
C SER A 38 1.75 8.81 15.47
N PHE A 39 2.79 8.64 14.64
CA PHE A 39 3.92 7.78 14.95
C PHE A 39 4.62 8.17 16.25
N ASP A 40 4.87 9.46 16.46
CA ASP A 40 5.59 9.95 17.64
C ASP A 40 4.75 9.81 18.92
N ALA A 41 3.42 9.83 18.79
CA ALA A 41 2.51 9.56 19.90
C ALA A 41 2.37 8.05 20.17
N MET A 42 2.49 7.21 19.13
CA MET A 42 2.49 5.76 19.25
C MET A 42 3.80 5.24 19.83
N TYR A 43 4.94 5.84 19.49
CA TYR A 43 6.26 5.37 19.91
C TYR A 43 6.79 6.13 21.13
N ALA A 44 6.82 5.46 22.29
CA ALA A 44 7.41 5.99 23.50
C ALA A 44 8.29 4.93 24.18
N ASN A 45 9.52 5.30 24.54
CA ASN A 45 10.43 4.45 25.32
C ASN A 45 10.62 3.02 24.76
N GLY A 46 10.77 2.89 23.43
CA GLY A 46 10.95 1.59 22.78
C GLY A 46 9.68 0.73 22.71
N THR A 47 8.52 1.31 23.05
CA THR A 47 7.22 0.66 22.99
C THR A 47 6.33 1.35 21.97
N ILE A 48 5.63 0.58 21.15
CA ILE A 48 4.58 1.06 20.24
C ILE A 48 3.22 0.84 20.89
N ASP A 49 2.56 1.93 21.27
CA ASP A 49 1.17 1.98 21.71
C ASP A 49 0.24 2.08 20.49
N LEU A 50 -0.66 1.12 20.36
CA LEU A 50 -1.62 1.04 19.27
C LEU A 50 -2.94 1.79 19.58
N ASP A 51 -3.14 2.29 20.80
CA ASP A 51 -4.33 3.08 21.19
C ASP A 51 -4.65 4.24 20.22
N PRO A 52 -3.67 5.08 19.80
CA PRO A 52 -3.96 6.21 18.91
C PRO A 52 -4.53 5.77 17.55
N LEU A 53 -4.05 4.63 17.03
CA LEU A 53 -4.51 4.08 15.77
C LEU A 53 -5.89 3.43 15.94
N TRP A 54 -6.14 2.79 17.08
CA TRP A 54 -7.44 2.20 17.41
C TRP A 54 -8.54 3.25 17.47
N ALA A 55 -8.28 4.39 18.12
CA ALA A 55 -9.23 5.49 18.21
C ALA A 55 -9.64 6.05 16.83
N GLN A 56 -8.76 5.95 15.83
CA GLN A 56 -9.04 6.40 14.47
C GLN A 56 -9.82 5.37 13.64
N LEU A 57 -9.50 4.08 13.80
CA LEU A 57 -10.10 3.01 13.01
C LEU A 57 -11.41 2.45 13.60
N SER A 58 -11.62 2.59 14.91
CA SER A 58 -12.76 2.02 15.61
C SER A 58 -13.52 3.06 16.47
N PRO A 59 -13.97 4.18 15.88
CA PRO A 59 -14.58 5.27 16.66
C PRO A 59 -15.93 4.92 17.29
N GLN A 60 -16.62 3.88 16.80
CA GLN A 60 -17.99 3.52 17.22
C GLN A 60 -18.06 2.30 18.16
N GLY A 61 -16.92 1.75 18.61
CA GLY A 61 -16.89 0.58 19.49
C GLY A 61 -15.93 -0.49 19.00
N ILE A 62 -16.12 -1.74 19.45
CA ILE A 62 -15.26 -2.88 19.07
C ILE A 62 -15.87 -3.51 17.82
N ASP A 63 -15.32 -3.18 16.65
CA ASP A 63 -15.58 -3.91 15.41
C ASP A 63 -14.72 -5.20 15.39
N PRO A 64 -15.30 -6.39 15.15
CA PRO A 64 -14.56 -7.65 15.17
C PRO A 64 -13.43 -7.74 14.13
N ASP A 65 -13.63 -7.21 12.93
CA ASP A 65 -12.64 -7.26 11.85
C ASP A 65 -11.49 -6.29 12.15
N VAL A 66 -11.80 -5.12 12.73
CA VAL A 66 -10.78 -4.19 13.23
C VAL A 66 -10.04 -4.80 14.43
N ALA A 67 -10.73 -5.43 15.38
CA ALA A 67 -10.08 -6.11 16.50
C ALA A 67 -9.11 -7.20 16.03
N ALA A 68 -9.53 -8.04 15.07
CA ALA A 68 -8.70 -9.06 14.44
C ALA A 68 -7.43 -8.45 13.80
N LEU A 69 -7.57 -7.31 13.11
CA LEU A 69 -6.46 -6.58 12.53
C LEU A 69 -5.43 -6.14 13.59
N PHE A 70 -5.87 -5.63 14.75
CA PHE A 70 -4.95 -5.19 15.80
C PHE A 70 -4.24 -6.35 16.50
N PHE A 71 -4.87 -7.53 16.64
CA PHE A 71 -4.15 -8.73 17.10
C PHE A 71 -3.08 -9.15 16.08
N LYS A 72 -3.36 -9.01 14.78
CA LYS A 72 -2.36 -9.25 13.73
C LYS A 72 -1.22 -8.24 13.78
N PHE A 73 -1.51 -6.96 14.02
CA PHE A 73 -0.48 -5.94 14.24
C PHE A 73 0.42 -6.28 15.42
N GLU A 74 -0.15 -6.69 16.55
CA GLU A 74 0.61 -7.11 17.73
C GLU A 74 1.58 -8.25 17.38
N ALA A 75 1.08 -9.30 16.72
CA ALA A 75 1.87 -10.48 16.34
C ALA A 75 2.94 -10.19 15.26
N ASP A 76 2.66 -9.30 14.30
CA ASP A 76 3.61 -8.97 13.24
C ASP A 76 4.66 -7.96 13.72
N LEU A 77 4.29 -7.00 14.57
CA LEU A 77 5.23 -6.04 15.14
C LEU A 77 6.13 -6.67 16.22
N SER A 78 5.69 -7.72 16.93
CA SER A 78 6.55 -8.45 17.87
C SER A 78 7.72 -9.18 17.21
N LYS A 79 7.73 -9.31 15.87
CA LYS A 79 8.87 -9.82 15.09
C LYS A 79 9.99 -8.80 14.95
N ILE A 80 9.68 -7.52 15.16
CA ILE A 80 10.64 -6.42 15.25
C ILE A 80 11.04 -6.33 16.74
N PRO A 81 12.31 -5.99 17.09
CA PRO A 81 12.75 -5.84 18.49
C PRO A 81 12.15 -4.59 19.16
N LEU A 82 10.82 -4.48 19.17
CA LEU A 82 10.03 -3.41 19.76
C LEU A 82 8.97 -4.03 20.66
N LYS A 83 8.72 -3.41 21.81
CA LYS A 83 7.58 -3.79 22.64
C LYS A 83 6.31 -3.25 21.99
N VAL A 84 5.26 -4.05 21.95
CA VAL A 84 3.98 -3.63 21.39
C VAL A 84 2.95 -3.65 22.51
N LYS A 85 2.19 -2.57 22.63
CA LYS A 85 1.10 -2.46 23.58
C LYS A 85 -0.21 -2.45 22.80
N ALA A 86 -1.00 -3.49 23.00
CA ALA A 86 -2.33 -3.60 22.42
C ALA A 86 -3.23 -2.45 22.89
N PRO A 87 -4.24 -2.04 22.09
CA PRO A 87 -5.19 -1.03 22.52
C PRO A 87 -5.89 -1.42 23.81
N ARG A 88 -6.14 -0.48 24.73
CA ARG A 88 -6.78 -0.73 26.04
C ARG A 88 -8.11 -1.46 25.90
N ALA A 89 -8.89 -1.11 24.87
CA ALA A 89 -10.16 -1.76 24.58
C ALA A 89 -10.02 -3.27 24.34
N LEU A 90 -8.89 -3.70 23.74
CA LEU A 90 -8.60 -5.12 23.48
C LEU A 90 -7.83 -5.77 24.62
N ALA A 91 -6.95 -5.02 25.30
CA ALA A 91 -6.16 -5.51 26.42
C ALA A 91 -7.03 -5.91 27.62
N ASN A 92 -8.16 -5.22 27.83
CA ASN A 92 -9.11 -5.49 28.92
C ASN A 92 -10.10 -6.62 28.62
N LEU A 93 -10.09 -7.19 27.41
CA LEU A 93 -11.00 -8.28 27.07
C LEU A 93 -10.60 -9.59 27.77
N PRO A 94 -11.57 -10.39 28.24
CA PRO A 94 -11.31 -11.74 28.71
C PRO A 94 -10.56 -12.57 27.65
N PRO A 95 -9.65 -13.48 28.05
CA PRO A 95 -8.86 -14.29 27.12
C PRO A 95 -9.69 -15.02 26.05
N ASP A 96 -10.88 -15.50 26.41
CA ASP A 96 -11.77 -16.20 25.49
C ASP A 96 -12.35 -15.28 24.41
N GLN A 97 -12.64 -14.03 24.77
CA GLN A 97 -13.11 -13.03 23.81
C GLN A 97 -11.97 -12.59 22.88
N ARG A 98 -10.76 -12.39 23.43
CA ARG A 98 -9.57 -12.11 22.60
C ARG A 98 -9.33 -13.22 21.57
N ARG A 99 -9.44 -14.49 21.98
CA ARG A 99 -9.31 -15.64 21.06
C ARG A 99 -10.37 -15.64 19.96
N LYS A 100 -11.64 -15.42 20.32
CA LYS A 100 -12.74 -15.34 19.34
C LYS A 100 -12.52 -14.22 18.32
N LEU A 101 -12.14 -13.03 18.79
CA LEU A 101 -11.90 -11.86 17.93
C LEU A 101 -10.61 -11.98 17.10
N ALA A 102 -9.59 -12.68 17.57
CA ALA A 102 -8.39 -12.97 16.78
C ALA A 102 -8.62 -13.99 15.65
N GLY A 103 -9.86 -14.46 15.46
CA GLY A 103 -10.18 -15.55 14.52
C GLY A 103 -9.72 -16.92 15.02
N GLY A 104 -9.33 -17.02 16.30
CA GLY A 104 -8.99 -18.27 16.95
C GLY A 104 -10.26 -19.10 17.15
N ARG A 105 -10.45 -20.10 16.28
CA ARG A 105 -11.45 -21.16 16.49
C ARG A 105 -11.25 -21.72 17.91
N PRO A 106 -12.30 -21.86 18.73
CA PRO A 106 -12.14 -22.34 20.10
C PRO A 106 -11.41 -23.68 20.07
N ALA A 107 -10.36 -23.81 20.89
CA ALA A 107 -9.66 -25.07 21.11
C ALA A 107 -10.61 -26.04 21.83
N SER A 108 -11.57 -26.59 21.09
CA SER A 108 -12.33 -27.75 21.51
C SER A 108 -11.48 -28.97 21.20
N VAL A 109 -11.37 -29.82 22.21
CA VAL A 109 -10.61 -31.07 22.25
C VAL A 109 -11.15 -32.05 21.20
N ALA A 110 -10.67 -31.92 19.96
CA ALA A 110 -10.61 -32.94 18.93
C ALA A 110 -9.78 -32.36 17.76
N ALA A 111 -8.73 -33.05 17.35
CA ALA A 111 -7.80 -32.62 16.30
C ALA A 111 -8.55 -32.10 15.05
N PRO A 112 -8.29 -30.86 14.56
CA PRO A 112 -9.02 -30.36 13.41
C PRO A 112 -8.24 -30.55 12.12
N ALA A 113 -8.92 -31.13 11.13
CA ALA A 113 -8.60 -30.99 9.72
C ALA A 113 -8.49 -29.49 9.36
N ALA A 114 -7.38 -29.14 8.71
CA ALA A 114 -7.06 -27.79 8.28
C ALA A 114 -8.17 -27.23 7.38
N ALA A 115 -8.64 -26.02 7.68
CA ALA A 115 -9.53 -25.29 6.79
C ALA A 115 -8.79 -25.03 5.47
N THR A 116 -9.23 -25.67 4.39
CA THR A 116 -8.67 -25.51 3.05
C THR A 116 -8.99 -24.08 2.57
N PRO A 117 -7.99 -23.22 2.32
CA PRO A 117 -8.24 -21.94 1.67
C PRO A 117 -8.93 -22.14 0.31
N ALA A 118 -9.75 -21.18 -0.12
CA ALA A 118 -10.38 -21.23 -1.44
C ALA A 118 -9.30 -21.39 -2.52
N LEU A 119 -9.52 -22.31 -3.46
CA LEU A 119 -8.50 -22.69 -4.47
C LEU A 119 -7.92 -21.48 -5.24
N SER A 120 -8.72 -20.43 -5.46
CA SER A 120 -8.32 -19.21 -6.17
C SER A 120 -7.24 -18.38 -5.46
N ASP A 121 -7.24 -18.40 -4.12
CA ASP A 121 -6.33 -17.58 -3.33
C ASP A 121 -4.93 -18.23 -3.28
N VAL A 122 -4.89 -19.56 -3.16
CA VAL A 122 -3.66 -20.35 -3.19
C VAL A 122 -3.01 -20.26 -4.57
N GLU A 123 -3.80 -20.35 -5.65
CA GLU A 123 -3.31 -20.24 -7.02
C GLU A 123 -2.62 -18.89 -7.25
N SER A 124 -3.29 -17.80 -6.88
CA SER A 124 -2.75 -16.44 -7.00
C SER A 124 -1.46 -16.29 -6.22
N GLN A 125 -1.39 -16.86 -5.01
CA GLN A 125 -0.21 -16.80 -4.18
C GLN A 125 0.97 -17.59 -4.77
N ILE A 126 0.72 -18.80 -5.28
CA ILE A 126 1.73 -19.63 -5.96
C ILE A 126 2.29 -18.91 -7.18
N LEU A 127 1.44 -18.28 -7.98
CA LEU A 127 1.86 -17.47 -9.14
C LEU A 127 2.78 -16.31 -8.75
N VAL A 128 2.43 -15.58 -7.68
CA VAL A 128 3.25 -14.48 -7.18
C VAL A 128 4.61 -14.98 -6.67
N MET A 129 4.63 -16.10 -5.94
CA MET A 129 5.88 -16.69 -5.44
C MET A 129 6.78 -17.18 -6.59
N LEU A 130 6.19 -17.86 -7.58
CA LEU A 130 6.89 -18.38 -8.73
C LEU A 130 7.49 -17.27 -9.60
N SER A 131 6.69 -16.26 -9.94
CA SER A 131 7.16 -15.10 -10.72
C SER A 131 8.25 -14.32 -9.99
N THR A 132 8.13 -14.16 -8.67
CA THR A 132 9.14 -13.49 -7.83
C THR A 132 10.45 -14.28 -7.78
N ALA A 133 10.36 -15.61 -7.69
CA ALA A 133 11.53 -16.48 -7.65
C ALA A 133 12.26 -16.52 -8.99
N LEU A 134 11.52 -16.69 -10.10
CA LEU A 134 12.09 -16.73 -11.45
C LEU A 134 12.64 -15.37 -11.90
N ARG A 135 12.04 -14.25 -11.48
CA ARG A 135 12.63 -12.92 -11.77
C ARG A 135 13.99 -12.69 -11.11
N ALA A 136 14.28 -13.43 -10.04
CA ALA A 136 15.54 -13.30 -9.33
C ALA A 136 16.67 -14.17 -9.91
N CYS A 137 16.40 -15.02 -10.91
CA CYS A 137 17.42 -15.84 -11.55
C CYS A 137 17.95 -15.19 -12.86
N PRO A 138 19.12 -15.61 -13.36
CA PRO A 138 19.68 -15.12 -14.62
C PRO A 138 18.73 -15.21 -15.84
N ALA A 139 17.91 -16.26 -15.91
CA ALA A 139 16.90 -16.41 -16.96
C ALA A 139 15.70 -15.46 -16.80
N GLY A 140 15.50 -14.84 -15.62
CA GLY A 140 14.31 -14.10 -15.25
C GLY A 140 13.94 -12.95 -16.19
N ALA A 141 14.94 -12.26 -16.75
CA ALA A 141 14.72 -11.17 -17.71
C ALA A 141 14.22 -11.67 -19.08
N ARG A 142 14.42 -12.94 -19.41
CA ARG A 142 14.02 -13.57 -20.67
C ARG A 142 12.62 -14.20 -20.61
N ILE A 143 12.10 -14.41 -19.40
CA ILE A 143 10.82 -15.09 -19.18
C ILE A 143 9.68 -14.07 -19.15
N SER A 144 8.73 -14.19 -20.08
CA SER A 144 7.52 -13.36 -20.07
C SER A 144 6.61 -13.73 -18.90
N THR A 145 6.34 -12.76 -18.02
CA THR A 145 5.47 -12.98 -16.84
C THR A 145 4.05 -13.36 -17.25
N GLY A 146 3.52 -12.76 -18.33
CA GLY A 146 2.17 -13.09 -18.82
C GLY A 146 2.06 -14.51 -19.35
N GLN A 147 3.09 -14.99 -20.07
CA GLN A 147 3.10 -16.37 -20.58
C GLN A 147 3.27 -17.39 -19.45
N LEU A 148 4.16 -17.12 -18.48
CA LEU A 148 4.31 -17.95 -17.29
C LEU A 148 2.98 -18.07 -16.53
N GLN A 149 2.29 -16.96 -16.32
CA GLN A 149 0.98 -16.96 -15.67
C GLN A 149 -0.04 -17.77 -16.45
N ALA A 150 -0.12 -17.59 -17.77
CA ALA A 150 -1.05 -18.34 -18.63
C ALA A 150 -0.79 -19.86 -18.56
N VAL A 151 0.48 -20.28 -18.58
CA VAL A 151 0.86 -21.71 -18.50
C VAL A 151 0.51 -22.29 -17.14
N VAL A 152 0.83 -21.58 -16.06
CA VAL A 152 0.58 -22.07 -14.71
C VAL A 152 -0.92 -22.13 -14.40
N SER A 153 -1.69 -21.11 -14.76
CA SER A 153 -3.14 -21.11 -14.56
C SER A 153 -3.86 -22.16 -15.41
N SER A 154 -3.46 -22.35 -16.67
CA SER A 154 -4.05 -23.39 -17.52
C SER A 154 -3.76 -24.81 -17.04
N ASN A 155 -2.63 -25.02 -16.36
CA ASN A 155 -2.19 -26.33 -15.87
C ASN A 155 -2.27 -26.47 -14.35
N TYR A 156 -2.93 -25.54 -13.64
CA TYR A 156 -2.81 -25.44 -12.18
C TYR A 156 -3.20 -26.74 -11.46
N LYS A 157 -4.29 -27.39 -11.88
CA LYS A 157 -4.78 -28.65 -11.30
C LYS A 157 -3.80 -29.82 -11.46
N SER A 158 -2.98 -29.82 -12.51
CA SER A 158 -1.92 -30.84 -12.69
C SER A 158 -0.63 -30.48 -11.97
N LEU A 159 -0.37 -29.17 -11.80
CA LEU A 159 0.81 -28.64 -11.13
C LEU A 159 0.70 -28.74 -9.61
N PHE A 160 -0.51 -28.63 -9.04
CA PHE A 160 -0.70 -28.55 -7.60
C PHE A 160 -1.85 -29.44 -7.12
N ASP A 161 -1.53 -30.35 -6.19
CA ASP A 161 -2.50 -31.32 -5.62
C ASP A 161 -3.14 -30.85 -4.30
N GLY A 162 -2.90 -29.59 -3.91
CA GLY A 162 -3.35 -29.01 -2.64
C GLY A 162 -2.25 -28.89 -1.59
N GLN A 163 -1.18 -29.70 -1.69
CA GLN A 163 -0.07 -29.70 -0.74
C GLN A 163 1.30 -29.62 -1.44
N THR A 164 1.40 -30.26 -2.59
CA THR A 164 2.63 -30.50 -3.32
C THR A 164 2.57 -29.86 -4.69
N PHE A 165 3.57 -29.06 -5.02
CA PHE A 165 3.77 -28.45 -6.33
C PHE A 165 4.72 -29.32 -7.17
N LYS A 166 4.26 -29.75 -8.34
CA LYS A 166 5.02 -30.49 -9.35
C LYS A 166 5.66 -29.50 -10.31
N PHE A 167 6.97 -29.30 -10.18
CA PHE A 167 7.67 -28.27 -10.94
C PHE A 167 8.04 -28.70 -12.37
N ASP A 168 8.12 -30.00 -12.67
CA ASP A 168 8.59 -30.52 -13.96
C ASP A 168 7.88 -29.88 -15.18
N PRO A 169 6.54 -29.72 -15.24
CA PRO A 169 5.90 -29.13 -16.42
C PRO A 169 6.23 -27.64 -16.59
N VAL A 170 6.48 -26.92 -15.49
CA VAL A 170 6.95 -25.53 -15.54
C VAL A 170 8.39 -25.48 -16.04
N LEU A 171 9.25 -26.40 -15.58
CA LEU A 171 10.62 -26.49 -16.04
C LEU A 171 10.70 -26.82 -17.54
N GLU A 172 9.93 -27.79 -18.02
CA GLU A 172 9.86 -28.15 -19.44
C GLU A 172 9.47 -26.94 -20.30
N TRP A 173 8.45 -26.18 -19.88
CA TRP A 173 8.05 -24.96 -20.55
C TRP A 173 9.13 -23.87 -20.54
N LEU A 174 9.84 -23.70 -19.41
CA LEU A 174 10.93 -22.75 -19.28
C LEU A 174 12.10 -23.10 -20.21
N LEU A 175 12.48 -24.37 -20.28
CA LEU A 175 13.56 -24.85 -21.15
C LEU A 175 13.19 -24.83 -22.64
N ALA A 176 11.90 -24.81 -22.97
CA ALA A 176 11.44 -24.59 -24.33
C ALA A 176 11.60 -23.14 -24.81
N GLN A 177 11.84 -22.18 -23.90
CA GLN A 177 12.09 -20.79 -24.27
C GLN A 177 13.49 -20.62 -24.87
N PRO A 178 13.65 -19.74 -25.88
CA PRO A 178 14.95 -19.54 -26.51
C PRO A 178 15.96 -18.96 -25.52
N ASN A 179 17.18 -19.50 -25.53
CA ASN A 179 18.28 -19.10 -24.66
C ASN A 179 18.00 -19.26 -23.15
N VAL A 180 17.14 -20.19 -22.76
CA VAL A 180 16.96 -20.60 -21.36
C VAL A 180 17.56 -21.99 -21.19
N ASN A 181 18.42 -22.14 -20.17
CA ASN A 181 19.04 -23.43 -19.84
C ASN A 181 18.82 -23.73 -18.35
N GLU A 182 19.01 -25.00 -17.94
CA GLU A 182 18.77 -25.42 -16.56
C GLU A 182 19.63 -24.66 -15.55
N PHE A 183 20.88 -24.33 -15.92
CA PHE A 183 21.82 -23.62 -15.06
C PHE A 183 21.32 -22.22 -14.68
N ASP A 184 20.72 -21.49 -15.63
CA ASP A 184 20.17 -20.15 -15.44
C ASP A 184 18.85 -20.15 -14.65
N VAL A 185 18.10 -21.26 -14.67
CA VAL A 185 16.78 -21.37 -14.02
C VAL A 185 16.90 -21.90 -12.59
N TYR A 186 17.90 -22.75 -12.32
CA TYR A 186 18.08 -23.44 -11.03
C TYR A 186 17.98 -22.55 -9.78
N PRO A 187 18.58 -21.33 -9.72
CA PRO A 187 18.47 -20.49 -8.53
C PRO A 187 17.02 -20.06 -8.26
N GLY A 188 16.24 -19.85 -9.32
CA GLY A 188 14.82 -19.57 -9.22
C GLY A 188 14.03 -20.75 -8.66
N ILE A 189 14.38 -21.99 -9.04
CA ILE A 189 13.76 -23.22 -8.53
C ILE A 189 14.02 -23.35 -7.02
N VAL A 190 15.28 -23.18 -6.59
CA VAL A 190 15.66 -23.27 -5.17
C VAL A 190 14.94 -22.20 -4.35
N LYS A 191 14.92 -20.95 -4.84
CA LYS A 191 14.22 -19.86 -4.17
C LYS A 191 12.71 -20.10 -4.08
N PHE A 192 12.10 -20.63 -5.14
CA PHE A 192 10.68 -20.95 -5.15
C PHE A 192 10.35 -22.07 -4.14
N ASN A 193 11.18 -23.12 -4.08
CA ASN A 193 11.04 -24.18 -3.08
C ASN A 193 11.06 -23.61 -1.65
N HIS A 194 11.99 -22.69 -1.38
CA HIS A 194 12.07 -22.04 -0.08
C HIS A 194 10.79 -21.25 0.27
N LEU A 195 10.28 -20.45 -0.67
CA LEU A 195 9.04 -19.70 -0.48
C LEU A 195 7.82 -20.62 -0.26
N LEU A 196 7.77 -21.77 -0.93
CA LEU A 196 6.72 -22.77 -0.69
C LEU A 196 6.82 -23.38 0.71
N GLN A 197 8.03 -23.73 1.16
CA GLN A 197 8.27 -24.31 2.48
C GLN A 197 7.89 -23.35 3.62
N GLU A 198 8.17 -22.04 3.47
CA GLU A 198 7.72 -21.00 4.42
C GLU A 198 6.19 -20.96 4.60
N ARG A 199 5.44 -21.50 3.63
CA ARG A 199 3.97 -21.59 3.66
C ARG A 199 3.46 -22.99 3.99
N GLY A 200 4.34 -23.91 4.38
CA GLY A 200 4.00 -25.30 4.66
C GLY A 200 3.68 -26.13 3.42
N LEU A 201 3.99 -25.63 2.23
CA LEU A 201 3.82 -26.33 0.96
C LEU A 201 5.10 -27.08 0.60
N ARG A 202 4.96 -28.15 -0.18
CA ARG A 202 6.10 -28.96 -0.65
C ARG A 202 6.27 -28.78 -2.15
N MET A 203 7.49 -28.91 -2.64
CA MET A 203 7.78 -28.97 -4.07
C MET A 203 8.45 -30.31 -4.37
N ILE A 204 8.03 -30.99 -5.43
CA ILE A 204 8.82 -32.09 -6.00
C ILE A 204 9.96 -31.45 -6.77
N GLU A 205 11.19 -31.68 -6.32
CA GLU A 205 12.37 -31.18 -7.00
C GLU A 205 12.41 -31.73 -8.43
N PRO A 206 12.49 -30.86 -9.44
CA PRO A 206 12.42 -31.31 -10.82
C PRO A 206 13.68 -32.06 -11.22
N ARG A 207 13.57 -32.91 -12.25
CA ARG A 207 14.70 -33.71 -12.74
C ARG A 207 15.67 -32.86 -13.56
N LEU A 208 16.66 -32.29 -12.89
CA LEU A 208 17.72 -31.51 -13.50
C LEU A 208 18.91 -32.39 -13.90
N LYS A 209 19.47 -32.12 -15.08
CA LYS A 209 20.72 -32.70 -15.61
C LYS A 209 21.98 -32.04 -15.03
N LEU A 210 21.82 -31.02 -14.19
CA LEU A 210 22.94 -30.35 -13.51
C LEU A 210 23.59 -31.25 -12.46
N SER A 211 24.91 -31.39 -12.56
CA SER A 211 25.76 -31.99 -11.52
C SER A 211 25.73 -31.18 -10.21
N SER A 212 26.14 -31.79 -9.11
CA SER A 212 26.24 -31.10 -7.80
C SER A 212 27.15 -29.86 -7.86
N ALA A 213 28.25 -29.94 -8.60
CA ALA A 213 29.18 -28.83 -8.78
C ALA A 213 28.55 -27.67 -9.57
N GLU A 214 27.80 -27.97 -10.64
CA GLU A 214 27.10 -26.95 -11.43
C GLU A 214 25.97 -26.29 -10.64
N ARG A 215 25.23 -27.06 -9.85
CA ARG A 215 24.20 -26.54 -8.93
C ARG A 215 24.80 -25.54 -7.93
N ALA A 216 25.92 -25.90 -7.30
CA ALA A 216 26.62 -25.01 -6.37
C ALA A 216 27.13 -23.74 -7.07
N LYS A 217 27.70 -23.88 -8.27
CA LYS A 217 28.18 -22.75 -9.08
C LYS A 217 27.05 -21.80 -9.49
N SER A 218 25.90 -22.35 -9.91
CA SER A 218 24.72 -21.59 -10.29
C SER A 218 24.17 -20.77 -9.12
N LEU A 219 24.09 -21.36 -7.92
CA LEU A 219 23.66 -20.64 -6.71
C LEU A 219 24.63 -19.52 -6.33
N ALA A 220 25.94 -19.77 -6.39
CA ALA A 220 26.96 -18.77 -6.10
C ALA A 220 26.93 -17.57 -7.07
N GLN A 221 26.50 -17.78 -8.32
CA GLN A 221 26.34 -16.68 -9.30
C GLN A 221 25.05 -15.88 -9.11
N ALA A 222 24.02 -16.48 -8.51
CA ALA A 222 22.75 -15.83 -8.27
C ALA A 222 22.71 -15.02 -6.96
N GLU A 223 23.68 -15.21 -6.05
CA GLU A 223 23.85 -14.32 -4.92
C GLU A 223 24.16 -12.90 -5.42
N PRO A 224 23.33 -11.90 -5.09
CA PRO A 224 23.48 -10.56 -5.63
C PRO A 224 24.83 -9.98 -5.20
N GLU A 225 25.57 -9.41 -6.15
CA GLU A 225 26.80 -8.63 -5.90
C GLU A 225 26.63 -7.50 -4.87
N HIS A 226 25.39 -7.17 -4.50
CA HIS A 226 25.09 -6.27 -3.38
C HIS A 226 25.59 -6.74 -2.02
N ALA A 227 25.89 -8.04 -1.82
CA ALA A 227 26.59 -8.52 -0.63
C ALA A 227 28.11 -8.21 -0.65
N LYS A 228 28.68 -7.88 -1.82
CA LYS A 228 30.07 -7.40 -1.97
C LYS A 228 30.14 -5.89 -2.08
N ARG A 229 29.44 -5.17 -1.20
CA ARG A 229 29.79 -3.77 -0.95
C ARG A 229 30.98 -3.79 0.01
N PRO A 230 32.22 -3.52 -0.43
CA PRO A 230 33.33 -3.39 0.51
C PRO A 230 32.94 -2.31 1.51
N ALA A 231 33.04 -2.61 2.79
CA ALA A 231 32.90 -1.62 3.85
C ALA A 231 33.83 -0.46 3.49
N SER A 232 33.26 0.71 3.21
CA SER A 232 34.04 1.92 2.98
C SER A 232 34.77 2.22 4.27
N THR A 233 36.04 1.81 4.35
CA THR A 233 36.98 2.26 5.36
C THR A 233 37.20 3.75 5.11
N THR A 234 36.50 4.58 5.88
CA THR A 234 36.76 6.01 5.97
C THR A 234 38.11 6.19 6.65
N THR A 235 39.18 6.17 5.87
CA THR A 235 40.50 6.66 6.30
C THR A 235 40.70 8.03 5.66
N ALA A 236 40.74 9.06 6.51
CA ALA A 236 41.22 10.38 6.13
C ALA A 236 42.66 10.30 5.61
N PRO A 237 43.03 11.20 4.68
CA PRO A 237 44.21 11.99 4.98
C PRO A 237 44.03 13.47 4.61
N SER A 238 44.46 14.31 5.54
CA SER A 238 44.90 15.69 5.30
C SER A 238 46.15 15.67 4.42
N GLN A 239 46.23 16.52 3.38
CA GLN A 239 47.31 17.49 3.14
C GLN A 239 47.20 18.24 1.79
N PRO A 240 47.95 19.35 1.57
CA PRO A 240 47.44 20.60 1.00
C PRO A 240 47.95 20.94 -0.42
N ASN A 241 47.53 22.12 -0.88
CA ASN A 241 48.02 22.94 -1.99
C ASN A 241 47.65 22.54 -3.43
N GLN A 242 46.63 23.25 -3.92
CA GLN A 242 46.34 23.45 -5.33
C GLN A 242 47.23 24.57 -5.91
N VAL A 243 47.91 24.29 -7.02
CA VAL A 243 48.22 25.29 -8.04
C VAL A 243 47.37 24.96 -9.27
N ALA A 244 46.63 25.96 -9.75
CA ALA A 244 45.61 25.84 -10.76
C ALA A 244 46.19 25.60 -12.17
N ALA A 245 45.55 24.70 -12.92
CA ALA A 245 45.63 24.61 -14.38
C ALA A 245 44.20 24.56 -14.95
N PRO A 246 43.94 25.15 -16.13
CA PRO A 246 42.58 25.34 -16.64
C PRO A 246 42.00 24.03 -17.20
N THR A 247 40.88 23.59 -16.63
CA THR A 247 40.14 22.40 -17.05
C THR A 247 39.19 22.70 -18.22
N LYS A 248 39.20 21.82 -19.23
CA LYS A 248 38.22 21.74 -20.32
C LYS A 248 36.79 21.51 -19.78
N PRO A 249 35.74 21.96 -20.50
CA PRO A 249 34.35 21.80 -20.07
C PRO A 249 33.94 20.32 -20.06
N ASP A 250 33.41 19.88 -18.92
CA ASP A 250 33.12 18.49 -18.61
C ASP A 250 31.66 18.15 -18.97
N ALA A 251 31.47 17.50 -20.13
CA ALA A 251 30.17 17.13 -20.70
C ALA A 251 29.30 16.21 -19.81
N LYS A 252 29.84 15.73 -18.67
CA LYS A 252 29.09 14.92 -17.70
C LYS A 252 28.20 15.73 -16.77
N LYS A 253 28.43 17.05 -16.62
CA LYS A 253 27.64 17.89 -15.70
C LYS A 253 26.25 18.22 -16.26
N ASP A 254 26.15 18.41 -17.57
CA ASP A 254 24.90 18.78 -18.25
C ASP A 254 23.88 17.63 -18.29
N ARG A 255 24.35 16.38 -18.36
CA ARG A 255 23.49 15.19 -18.30
C ARG A 255 22.78 15.02 -16.95
N LYS A 256 23.41 15.46 -15.85
CA LYS A 256 22.82 15.37 -14.50
C LYS A 256 21.73 16.42 -14.29
N ILE A 257 21.90 17.60 -14.86
CA ILE A 257 20.91 18.68 -14.77
C ILE A 257 19.66 18.33 -15.59
N ALA A 258 19.82 17.76 -16.79
CA ALA A 258 18.69 17.31 -17.62
C ALA A 258 17.85 16.21 -16.95
N LEU A 259 18.50 15.27 -16.25
CA LEU A 259 17.82 14.21 -15.48
C LEU A 259 17.03 14.76 -14.29
N LEU A 260 17.58 15.77 -13.59
CA LEU A 260 16.91 16.41 -12.45
C LEU A 260 15.64 17.16 -12.88
N ILE A 261 15.71 17.90 -13.99
CA ILE A 261 14.57 18.63 -14.55
C ILE A 261 13.47 17.66 -15.00
N SER A 262 13.83 16.53 -15.60
CA SER A 262 12.88 15.49 -16.02
C SER A 262 12.14 14.87 -14.84
N PHE A 263 12.84 14.63 -13.71
CA PHE A 263 12.22 14.10 -12.49
C PHE A 263 11.24 15.08 -11.85
N ILE A 264 11.55 16.38 -11.85
CA ILE A 264 10.65 17.42 -11.33
C ILE A 264 9.39 17.51 -12.20
N ALA A 265 9.53 17.47 -13.52
CA ALA A 265 8.39 17.50 -14.44
C ALA A 265 7.46 16.28 -14.26
N ILE A 266 8.00 15.07 -14.16
CA ILE A 266 7.22 13.85 -13.91
C ILE A 266 6.53 13.90 -12.54
N SER A 267 7.21 14.44 -11.52
CA SER A 267 6.63 14.56 -10.18
C SER A 267 5.46 15.55 -10.13
N LEU A 268 5.54 16.65 -10.87
CA LEU A 268 4.45 17.62 -11.00
C LEU A 268 3.24 17.03 -11.75
N VAL A 269 3.48 16.30 -12.84
CA VAL A 269 2.41 15.64 -13.61
C VAL A 269 1.73 14.55 -12.79
N CYS A 270 2.50 13.69 -12.10
CA CYS A 270 1.94 12.66 -11.22
C CYS A 270 1.22 13.26 -9.99
N GLY A 271 1.72 14.38 -9.45
CA GLY A 271 1.08 15.11 -8.35
C GLY A 271 -0.28 15.70 -8.75
N ALA A 272 -0.36 16.31 -9.93
CA ALA A 272 -1.61 16.84 -10.49
C ALA A 272 -2.61 15.71 -10.80
N LEU A 273 -2.15 14.59 -11.38
CA LEU A 273 -3.00 13.45 -11.68
C LEU A 273 -3.56 12.79 -10.41
N ALA A 274 -2.73 12.67 -9.36
CA ALA A 274 -3.16 12.15 -8.06
C ALA A 274 -4.10 13.10 -7.29
N PHE A 275 -4.11 14.39 -7.62
CA PHE A 275 -5.08 15.35 -7.09
C PHE A 275 -6.43 15.21 -7.79
N VAL A 276 -6.42 14.98 -9.11
CA VAL A 276 -7.63 14.73 -9.93
C VAL A 276 -8.26 13.37 -9.65
N MET A 277 -7.47 12.35 -9.30
CA MET A 277 -7.94 10.98 -9.04
C MET A 277 -8.26 10.67 -7.57
N ARG A 278 -8.46 11.67 -6.70
CA ARG A 278 -8.93 11.41 -5.34
C ARG A 278 -10.36 10.84 -5.39
N PRO A 279 -10.71 9.82 -4.58
CA PRO A 279 -12.05 9.26 -4.56
C PRO A 279 -13.03 10.30 -4.02
N ALA A 280 -13.64 11.05 -4.93
CA ALA A 280 -14.78 11.89 -4.63
C ALA A 280 -15.97 10.98 -4.31
N ARG A 281 -16.54 11.13 -3.12
CA ARG A 281 -17.84 10.51 -2.85
C ARG A 281 -18.91 11.42 -3.45
N PRO A 282 -19.74 10.93 -4.38
CA PRO A 282 -20.85 11.71 -4.88
C PRO A 282 -21.72 12.13 -3.69
N PHE A 283 -21.99 13.42 -3.57
CA PHE A 283 -22.84 13.95 -2.51
C PHE A 283 -24.29 13.87 -2.97
N ASP A 284 -25.17 13.31 -2.13
CA ASP A 284 -26.59 13.34 -2.43
C ASP A 284 -27.11 14.78 -2.29
N ILE A 285 -27.28 15.44 -3.43
CA ILE A 285 -27.77 16.82 -3.53
C ILE A 285 -29.30 16.92 -3.40
N VAL A 286 -30.04 15.80 -3.43
CA VAL A 286 -31.51 15.82 -3.43
C VAL A 286 -32.08 16.61 -2.24
N PRO A 287 -31.58 16.45 -1.00
CA PRO A 287 -32.05 17.24 0.15
C PRO A 287 -31.74 18.74 0.04
N LEU A 288 -30.74 19.12 -0.77
CA LEU A 288 -30.29 20.50 -0.89
C LEU A 288 -31.03 21.29 -1.97
N LYS A 289 -31.58 20.63 -3.00
CA LYS A 289 -32.21 21.31 -4.16
C LYS A 289 -33.36 22.24 -3.79
N GLY A 290 -34.06 21.97 -2.68
CA GLY A 290 -35.15 22.84 -2.19
C GLY A 290 -34.67 24.09 -1.44
N VAL A 291 -33.40 24.13 -1.05
CA VAL A 291 -32.83 25.17 -0.18
C VAL A 291 -31.77 25.99 -0.90
N PHE A 292 -30.99 25.37 -1.77
CA PHE A 292 -29.91 26.00 -2.51
C PHE A 292 -29.84 25.44 -3.94
N PRO A 293 -29.76 26.31 -4.98
CA PRO A 293 -29.75 25.87 -6.38
C PRO A 293 -28.39 25.28 -6.77
N ILE A 294 -28.15 24.02 -6.38
CA ILE A 294 -26.96 23.24 -6.69
C ILE A 294 -27.29 22.19 -7.76
N ALA A 295 -26.50 22.15 -8.83
CA ALA A 295 -26.65 21.20 -9.93
C ALA A 295 -25.97 19.86 -9.62
N SER A 296 -24.79 19.91 -9.00
CA SER A 296 -24.02 18.74 -8.56
C SER A 296 -23.10 19.08 -7.39
N GLY A 297 -22.72 18.07 -6.61
CA GLY A 297 -21.86 18.25 -5.44
C GLY A 297 -21.06 17.00 -5.09
N GLU A 298 -19.90 17.22 -4.49
CA GLU A 298 -18.98 16.20 -4.00
C GLU A 298 -18.40 16.64 -2.65
N LEU A 299 -18.21 15.69 -1.73
CA LEU A 299 -17.52 15.95 -0.46
C LEU A 299 -16.06 15.54 -0.56
N VAL A 300 -15.15 16.49 -0.31
CA VAL A 300 -13.71 16.24 -0.24
C VAL A 300 -13.18 16.78 1.08
N ASN A 301 -12.70 15.88 1.95
CA ASN A 301 -12.15 16.21 3.28
C ASN A 301 -13.10 17.05 4.16
N GLY A 302 -14.42 16.79 4.10
CA GLY A 302 -15.42 17.52 4.89
C GLY A 302 -15.68 18.96 4.39
N LYS A 303 -15.27 19.27 3.17
CA LYS A 303 -15.70 20.45 2.41
C LYS A 303 -16.60 20.01 1.26
N LEU A 304 -17.71 20.71 1.08
CA LEU A 304 -18.60 20.51 -0.07
C LEU A 304 -18.06 21.31 -1.25
N PHE A 305 -17.78 20.62 -2.35
CA PHE A 305 -17.46 21.19 -3.66
C PHE A 305 -18.68 21.00 -4.55
N GLY A 306 -19.22 22.07 -5.12
CA GLY A 306 -20.44 21.98 -5.91
C GLY A 306 -20.46 22.88 -7.14
N VAL A 307 -21.30 22.53 -8.11
CA VAL A 307 -21.62 23.36 -9.26
C VAL A 307 -22.97 24.01 -9.03
N LEU A 308 -23.01 25.34 -9.10
CA LEU A 308 -24.24 26.12 -8.96
C LEU A 308 -25.13 25.96 -10.20
N ASP A 309 -26.44 25.85 -10.01
CA ASP A 309 -27.42 26.04 -11.07
C ASP A 309 -27.56 27.55 -11.32
N GLU A 310 -26.81 28.05 -12.31
CA GLU A 310 -26.73 29.47 -12.63
C GLU A 310 -28.08 30.13 -12.95
N PRO A 311 -28.94 29.56 -13.81
CA PRO A 311 -30.28 30.09 -14.07
C PRO A 311 -31.11 30.25 -12.79
N ALA A 312 -31.19 29.20 -11.97
CA ALA A 312 -31.96 29.23 -10.73
C ALA A 312 -31.38 30.22 -9.71
N TRP A 313 -30.05 30.32 -9.62
CA TRP A 313 -29.38 31.30 -8.77
C TRP A 313 -29.57 32.74 -9.22
N LYS A 314 -29.57 33.02 -10.53
CA LYS A 314 -29.81 34.36 -11.07
C LYS A 314 -31.25 34.81 -10.84
N ALA A 315 -32.21 33.89 -10.89
CA ALA A 315 -33.63 34.17 -10.66
C ALA A 315 -33.97 34.46 -9.18
N LEU A 316 -33.12 34.08 -8.22
CA LEU A 316 -33.34 34.38 -6.80
C LEU A 316 -33.19 35.90 -6.52
N PRO A 317 -34.12 36.52 -5.77
CA PRO A 317 -33.95 37.88 -5.28
C PRO A 317 -32.69 38.01 -4.40
N PRO A 318 -32.01 39.19 -4.37
CA PRO A 318 -30.79 39.38 -3.58
C PRO A 318 -30.93 39.02 -2.10
N GLU A 319 -32.08 39.35 -1.51
CA GLU A 319 -32.38 39.09 -0.09
C GLU A 319 -32.43 37.58 0.20
N LYS A 320 -32.99 36.78 -0.71
CA LYS A 320 -33.08 35.32 -0.57
C LYS A 320 -31.76 34.59 -0.82
N LYS A 321 -30.80 35.21 -1.49
CA LYS A 321 -29.48 34.59 -1.72
C LYS A 321 -28.70 34.40 -0.43
N ALA A 322 -28.74 35.40 0.46
CA ALA A 322 -28.09 35.32 1.77
C ALA A 322 -28.76 34.26 2.67
N GLU A 323 -30.09 34.20 2.65
CA GLU A 323 -30.86 33.17 3.37
C GLU A 323 -30.55 31.76 2.87
N ALA A 324 -30.49 31.55 1.56
CA ALA A 324 -30.18 30.26 0.94
C ALA A 324 -28.78 29.75 1.35
N VAL A 325 -27.77 30.63 1.39
CA VAL A 325 -26.42 30.26 1.85
C VAL A 325 -26.42 29.85 3.31
N LYS A 326 -27.08 30.62 4.20
CA LYS A 326 -27.19 30.28 5.62
C LYS A 326 -27.93 28.96 5.84
N ALA A 327 -29.00 28.72 5.08
CA ALA A 327 -29.78 27.50 5.18
C ALA A 327 -29.00 26.27 4.68
N LEU A 328 -28.22 26.41 3.60
CA LEU A 328 -27.29 25.37 3.15
C LEU A 328 -26.27 25.01 4.23
N GLU A 329 -25.66 26.02 4.85
CA GLU A 329 -24.68 25.79 5.92
C GLU A 329 -25.30 25.08 7.13
N ALA A 330 -26.48 25.53 7.56
CA ALA A 330 -27.20 24.94 8.69
C ALA A 330 -27.51 23.45 8.42
N LEU A 331 -27.98 23.10 7.22
CA LEU A 331 -28.23 21.73 6.82
C LEU A 331 -26.96 20.87 6.85
N LEU A 332 -25.85 21.36 6.31
CA LEU A 332 -24.58 20.63 6.27
C LEU A 332 -23.95 20.45 7.66
N ARG A 333 -24.19 21.39 8.59
CA ARG A 333 -23.81 21.23 10.00
C ARG A 333 -24.70 20.22 10.71
N GLN A 334 -26.02 20.29 10.51
CA GLN A 334 -26.97 19.38 11.15
C GLN A 334 -26.75 17.93 10.70
N SER A 335 -26.37 17.70 9.44
CA SER A 335 -26.01 16.37 8.94
C SER A 335 -24.64 15.87 9.42
N GLY A 336 -23.85 16.70 10.12
CA GLY A 336 -22.49 16.38 10.57
C GLY A 336 -21.46 16.24 9.45
N GLN A 337 -21.82 16.67 8.23
CA GLN A 337 -20.99 16.48 7.03
C GLN A 337 -19.99 17.60 6.80
N LEU A 338 -20.23 18.79 7.36
CA LEU A 338 -19.32 19.93 7.25
C LEU A 338 -18.27 19.92 8.36
N LYS A 339 -16.98 19.82 7.98
CA LYS A 339 -15.86 19.99 8.92
C LYS A 339 -15.04 21.27 8.68
N ALA A 340 -15.06 21.83 7.47
CA ALA A 340 -14.09 22.87 7.10
C ALA A 340 -14.58 23.96 6.11
N GLY A 341 -15.88 24.06 5.82
CA GLY A 341 -16.47 25.12 4.97
C GLY A 341 -17.06 24.63 3.65
N VAL A 342 -17.70 25.54 2.89
CA VAL A 342 -18.39 25.27 1.62
C VAL A 342 -17.71 26.03 0.50
N THR A 343 -17.46 25.37 -0.63
CA THR A 343 -16.81 25.98 -1.80
C THR A 343 -17.62 25.69 -3.06
N ILE A 344 -18.26 26.72 -3.62
CA ILE A 344 -19.20 26.56 -4.75
C ILE A 344 -18.62 27.24 -5.97
N ARG A 345 -18.61 26.49 -7.08
CA ARG A 345 -18.19 27.00 -8.39
C ARG A 345 -19.39 27.62 -9.10
N ASN A 346 -19.23 28.85 -9.55
CA ASN A 346 -20.17 29.56 -10.41
C ASN A 346 -19.59 29.61 -11.84
N GLY A 347 -20.09 28.74 -12.71
CA GLY A 347 -19.63 28.62 -14.10
C GLY A 347 -18.16 28.23 -14.23
N ALA A 348 -17.52 28.73 -15.29
CA ALA A 348 -16.16 28.30 -15.64
C ALA A 348 -15.05 28.86 -14.74
N ARG A 349 -15.26 29.97 -13.99
CA ARG A 349 -14.13 30.74 -13.45
C ARG A 349 -14.19 31.17 -11.97
N LYS A 350 -15.36 31.26 -11.33
CA LYS A 350 -15.43 31.84 -9.96
C LYS A 350 -15.71 30.81 -8.90
N TRP A 351 -14.81 30.69 -7.93
CA TRP A 351 -15.06 29.97 -6.68
C TRP A 351 -15.54 30.96 -5.63
N VAL A 352 -16.71 30.69 -5.06
CA VAL A 352 -17.18 31.40 -3.86
C VAL A 352 -16.89 30.51 -2.67
N VAL A 353 -16.01 30.98 -1.79
CA VAL A 353 -15.61 30.27 -0.57
C VAL A 353 -16.35 30.88 0.61
N PHE A 354 -17.09 30.04 1.33
CA PHE A 354 -17.74 30.39 2.59
C PHE A 354 -16.98 29.70 3.73
N ASP A 355 -16.61 30.47 4.76
CA ASP A 355 -15.93 29.92 5.94
C ASP A 355 -16.88 29.14 6.86
N VAL A 356 -16.32 28.62 7.96
CA VAL A 356 -17.03 27.87 9.00
C VAL A 356 -17.91 28.77 9.89
N LYS A 357 -18.14 30.03 9.52
CA LYS A 357 -19.05 30.99 10.18
C LYS A 357 -20.09 31.54 9.19
N GLY A 358 -20.06 31.10 7.93
CA GLY A 358 -20.94 31.59 6.87
C GLY A 358 -20.49 32.92 6.27
N GLU A 359 -19.30 33.39 6.60
CA GLU A 359 -18.74 34.62 6.05
C GLU A 359 -18.12 34.33 4.68
N LYS A 360 -18.42 35.19 3.71
CA LYS A 360 -17.86 35.12 2.36
C LYS A 360 -16.38 35.54 2.43
N LEU A 361 -15.47 34.58 2.30
CA LEU A 361 -14.03 34.84 2.45
C LEU A 361 -13.42 35.52 1.24
N SER A 362 -13.81 35.12 0.03
CA SER A 362 -13.27 35.66 -1.21
C SER A 362 -14.06 35.19 -2.43
N VAL A 363 -13.89 35.94 -3.53
CA VAL A 363 -14.15 35.46 -4.89
C VAL A 363 -12.76 35.28 -5.51
N GLU A 364 -12.32 34.04 -5.71
CA GLU A 364 -11.17 33.78 -6.59
C GLU A 364 -11.68 33.80 -8.03
N GLU A 365 -11.06 34.63 -8.87
CA GLU A 365 -11.38 34.84 -10.29
C GLU A 365 -10.55 33.97 -11.25
#